data_AF-L9JBE4-F1
#
_entry.id   AF-L9JBE4-F1
#
_cell.length_a   1.000
_cell.length_b   1.000
_cell.length_c   1.000
_cell.angle_alpha   90.00
_cell.angle_beta   90.00
_cell.angle_gamma   90.00
#
_symmetry.space_group_name_H-M   'P 1'
#
loop_
_entity.id
_entity.type
_entity.pdbx_description
1 polymer ?
#
loop_
_entity_poly.entity_id
_entity_poly.type
_entity_poly.pdbx_seq_one_letter_code
_entity_poly.pdbx_strand_id
1 'polypeptide(L)'
;MDVRALPPPKITSEVENTPQNNECKMVDLRGAKVASFTVEGCELICLPQAFDLFLKHLVGGLHTVYTKLKRLEITPVVCNVEQVRILRGLGAIQPGVNRCKLISRKDFETLYNDCTNASSALSPTVHDREAQREKFRDAGRKRTEKVRDLKWARGNRM
;
A
#
# COMPACT_ATOMS: atom_id res chain seq x y z
N MET A 1 23.28 -32.00 -38.52
CA MET A 1 22.43 -32.05 -37.31
C MET A 1 22.54 -30.69 -36.65
N ASP A 2 21.67 -29.76 -37.02
CA ASP A 2 21.65 -28.40 -36.47
C ASP A 2 21.06 -28.44 -35.05
N VAL A 3 21.92 -28.54 -34.04
CA VAL A 3 21.55 -28.29 -32.65
C VAL A 3 21.46 -26.78 -32.46
N ARG A 4 20.32 -26.21 -32.87
CA ARG A 4 19.92 -24.86 -32.43
C ARG A 4 19.71 -24.93 -30.92
N ALA A 5 20.69 -24.44 -30.18
CA ALA A 5 20.56 -24.17 -28.75
C ALA A 5 19.31 -23.31 -28.54
N LEU A 6 18.32 -23.86 -27.84
CA LEU A 6 17.18 -23.09 -27.34
C LEU A 6 17.73 -21.98 -26.43
N PRO A 7 17.28 -20.73 -26.58
CA PRO A 7 17.67 -19.69 -25.64
C PRO A 7 17.23 -20.08 -24.23
N PRO A 8 18.01 -19.74 -23.18
CA PRO A 8 17.62 -20.03 -21.81
C PRO A 8 16.24 -19.40 -21.52
N PRO A 9 15.35 -20.10 -20.79
CA PRO A 9 14.08 -19.51 -20.39
C PRO A 9 14.37 -18.23 -19.61
N LYS A 10 13.91 -17.09 -20.13
CA LYS A 10 13.89 -15.84 -19.39
C LYS A 10 12.94 -16.05 -18.22
N ILE A 11 13.48 -16.24 -17.02
CA ILE A 11 12.70 -16.14 -15.78
C ILE A 11 12.39 -14.65 -15.59
N THR A 12 11.44 -14.12 -16.35
CA THR A 12 10.88 -12.79 -16.13
C THR A 12 9.64 -12.97 -15.28
N SER A 13 9.63 -12.31 -14.12
CA SER A 13 8.50 -12.16 -13.20
C SER A 13 7.32 -11.35 -13.76
N GLU A 14 7.17 -11.39 -15.08
CA GLU A 14 6.17 -10.68 -15.89
C GLU A 14 5.15 -11.70 -16.37
N VAL A 15 3.86 -11.40 -16.20
CA VAL A 15 2.78 -12.30 -16.60
C VAL A 15 2.71 -12.38 -18.11
N GLU A 16 2.81 -13.60 -18.66
CA GLU A 16 2.59 -13.85 -20.08
C GLU A 16 1.19 -13.36 -20.50
N ASN A 17 1.11 -12.70 -21.65
CA ASN A 17 -0.13 -12.12 -22.15
C ASN A 17 -0.99 -13.18 -22.86
N THR A 18 -1.63 -14.04 -22.07
CA THR A 18 -2.63 -14.99 -22.56
C THR A 18 -4.05 -14.52 -22.20
N PRO A 19 -5.08 -14.87 -22.99
CA PRO A 19 -6.46 -14.51 -22.68
C PRO A 19 -6.91 -15.00 -21.30
N GLN A 20 -6.48 -16.19 -20.86
CA GLN A 20 -6.82 -16.71 -19.54
C GLN A 20 -6.23 -15.86 -18.40
N ASN A 21 -4.98 -15.41 -18.53
CA ASN A 21 -4.32 -14.58 -17.52
C ASN A 21 -4.88 -13.15 -17.43
N ASN A 22 -5.68 -12.74 -18.42
CA ASN A 22 -6.28 -11.41 -18.51
C ASN A 22 -7.75 -11.40 -18.09
N GLU A 23 -8.32 -12.54 -17.66
CA GLU A 23 -9.68 -12.59 -17.13
C GLU A 23 -9.71 -12.01 -15.71
N CYS A 24 -10.30 -10.82 -15.56
CA CYS A 24 -10.41 -10.13 -14.28
C CYS A 24 -11.69 -10.50 -13.53
N LYS A 25 -11.60 -10.70 -12.22
CA LYS A 25 -12.72 -11.02 -11.33
C LYS A 25 -12.72 -10.11 -10.10
N MET A 26 -13.90 -9.88 -9.52
CA MET A 26 -14.03 -9.14 -8.26
C MET A 26 -14.16 -10.13 -7.11
N VAL A 27 -13.20 -10.11 -6.19
CA VAL A 27 -13.14 -11.01 -5.04
C VAL A 27 -13.31 -10.25 -3.74
N ASP A 28 -13.77 -10.95 -2.70
CA ASP A 28 -13.86 -10.38 -1.36
C ASP A 28 -12.50 -10.43 -0.66
N LEU A 29 -12.05 -9.29 -0.17
CA LEU A 29 -10.88 -9.16 0.69
C LEU A 29 -11.29 -8.31 1.88
N ARG A 30 -11.36 -8.94 3.07
CA ARG A 30 -11.68 -8.27 4.33
C ARG A 30 -12.97 -7.43 4.27
N GLY A 31 -14.00 -7.90 3.55
CA GLY A 31 -15.29 -7.24 3.41
C GLY A 31 -15.35 -6.14 2.34
N ALA A 32 -14.30 -5.95 1.53
CA ALA A 32 -14.34 -5.09 0.36
C ALA A 32 -14.08 -5.88 -0.92
N LYS A 33 -14.67 -5.42 -2.04
CA LYS A 33 -14.43 -6.01 -3.36
C LYS A 33 -13.15 -5.47 -3.98
N VAL A 34 -12.24 -6.36 -4.34
CA VAL A 34 -10.97 -6.03 -5.03
C VAL A 34 -10.86 -6.80 -6.34
N ALA A 35 -10.19 -6.20 -7.31
CA ALA A 35 -9.92 -6.83 -8.60
C ALA A 35 -8.82 -7.89 -8.44
N SER A 36 -9.03 -9.04 -9.08
CA SER A 36 -8.09 -10.15 -9.13
C SER A 36 -7.93 -10.70 -10.54
N PHE A 37 -6.81 -11.40 -10.75
CA PHE A 37 -6.54 -12.22 -11.92
C PHE A 37 -6.10 -13.60 -11.44
N THR A 38 -6.37 -14.61 -12.26
CA THR A 38 -5.79 -15.95 -12.06
C THR A 38 -4.59 -16.09 -12.98
N VAL A 39 -3.40 -16.22 -12.40
CA VAL A 39 -2.15 -16.39 -13.14
C VAL A 39 -1.55 -17.72 -12.72
N GLU A 40 -1.30 -18.62 -13.67
CA GLU A 40 -0.74 -19.96 -13.38
C GLU A 40 -1.53 -20.74 -12.31
N GLY A 41 -2.87 -20.60 -12.32
CA GLY A 41 -3.75 -21.24 -11.33
C GLY A 41 -3.76 -20.58 -9.95
N CYS A 42 -3.01 -19.49 -9.75
CA CYS A 42 -2.99 -18.74 -8.51
C CYS A 42 -3.85 -17.47 -8.62
N GLU A 43 -4.77 -17.27 -7.68
CA GLU A 43 -5.58 -16.06 -7.61
C GLU A 43 -4.80 -14.92 -6.92
N LEU A 44 -4.52 -13.87 -7.69
CA LEU A 44 -3.75 -12.72 -7.27
C LEU A 44 -4.60 -11.46 -7.32
N ILE A 45 -4.53 -10.65 -6.28
CA ILE A 45 -5.27 -9.40 -6.13
C ILE A 45 -4.41 -8.18 -6.50
N CYS A 46 -5.04 -7.10 -6.93
CA CYS A 46 -4.39 -5.83 -7.23
C CYS A 46 -3.78 -5.20 -5.95
N LEU A 47 -2.44 -5.16 -5.86
CA LEU A 47 -1.75 -4.65 -4.68
C LEU A 47 -1.95 -3.12 -4.47
N PRO A 48 -1.86 -2.25 -5.49
CA PRO A 48 -2.17 -0.82 -5.32
C PRO A 48 -3.59 -0.57 -4.79
N GLN A 49 -4.58 -1.31 -5.30
CA GLN A 49 -5.96 -1.20 -4.84
C GLN A 49 -6.10 -1.63 -3.37
N ALA A 50 -5.52 -2.78 -3.01
CA ALA A 50 -5.55 -3.26 -1.62
C ALA A 50 -4.81 -2.30 -0.68
N PHE A 51 -3.74 -1.66 -1.14
CA PHE A 51 -3.06 -0.61 -0.40
C PHE A 51 -3.99 0.58 -0.11
N ASP A 52 -4.67 1.12 -1.12
CA ASP A 52 -5.56 2.27 -0.96
C ASP A 52 -6.77 1.98 -0.04
N LEU A 53 -7.21 0.73 0.01
CA LEU A 53 -8.32 0.31 0.87
C LEU A 53 -7.88 0.07 2.32
N PHE A 54 -6.76 -0.62 2.53
CA PHE A 54 -6.44 -1.19 3.85
C PHE A 54 -5.15 -0.66 4.48
N LEU A 55 -4.18 -0.20 3.69
CA LEU A 55 -2.83 0.09 4.17
C LEU A 55 -2.48 1.58 4.14
N LYS A 56 -3.18 2.42 3.36
CA LYS A 56 -2.83 3.85 3.18
C LYS A 56 -2.72 4.67 4.47
N HIS A 57 -3.39 4.24 5.53
CA HIS A 57 -3.35 4.88 6.85
C HIS A 57 -2.38 4.22 7.84
N LEU A 58 -1.87 3.04 7.50
CA LEU A 58 -0.93 2.27 8.33
C LEU A 58 0.53 2.50 7.90
N VAL A 59 0.76 2.84 6.63
CA VAL A 59 2.10 3.07 6.08
C VAL A 59 2.16 4.37 5.28
N GLY A 60 3.35 4.98 5.20
CA GLY A 60 3.57 6.28 4.54
C GLY A 60 3.52 6.26 3.00
N GLY A 61 3.11 5.16 2.38
CA GLY A 61 2.95 5.04 0.93
C GLY A 61 3.27 3.66 0.37
N LEU A 62 2.94 3.47 -0.92
CA LEU A 62 3.14 2.20 -1.63
C LEU A 62 4.63 1.80 -1.74
N HIS A 63 5.54 2.77 -1.70
CA HIS A 63 6.99 2.48 -1.68
C HIS A 63 7.40 1.69 -0.42
N THR A 64 6.89 2.07 0.75
CA THR A 64 7.12 1.35 2.01
C THR A 64 6.56 -0.07 1.95
N VAL A 65 5.43 -0.27 1.27
CA VAL A 65 4.87 -1.61 1.04
C VAL A 65 5.85 -2.48 0.27
N TYR A 66 6.45 -1.98 -0.82
CA TYR A 66 7.43 -2.75 -1.58
C TYR A 66 8.68 -3.09 -0.77
N THR A 67 9.16 -2.17 0.07
CA THR A 67 10.28 -2.44 0.98
C THR A 67 9.94 -3.52 2.00
N LYS A 68 8.73 -3.51 2.56
CA LYS A 68 8.24 -4.55 3.49
C LYS A 68 8.12 -5.90 2.80
N LEU A 69 7.57 -5.96 1.59
CA LEU A 69 7.49 -7.20 0.81
C LEU A 69 8.86 -7.83 0.59
N LYS A 70 9.89 -7.02 0.28
CA LYS A 70 11.27 -7.50 0.15
C LYS A 70 11.79 -8.13 1.44
N ARG A 71 11.50 -7.54 2.61
CA ARG A 71 11.93 -8.06 3.92
C ARG A 71 11.18 -9.34 4.31
N LEU A 72 9.93 -9.48 3.90
CA LEU A 72 9.10 -10.66 4.11
C LEU A 72 9.35 -11.76 3.06
N GLU A 73 10.31 -11.55 2.15
CA GLU A 73 10.65 -12.46 1.06
C GLU A 73 9.46 -12.76 0.12
N ILE A 74 8.52 -11.83 0.02
CA ILE A 74 7.35 -11.93 -0.88
C ILE A 74 7.68 -11.22 -2.19
N THR A 75 7.64 -11.95 -3.30
CA THR A 75 7.84 -11.38 -4.64
C THR A 75 6.48 -11.18 -5.33
N PRO A 76 5.98 -9.93 -5.44
CA PRO A 76 4.74 -9.67 -6.16
C PRO A 76 4.94 -9.81 -7.67
N VAL A 77 3.87 -10.21 -8.35
CA VAL A 77 3.85 -10.44 -9.80
C VAL A 77 3.62 -9.11 -10.53
N VAL A 78 4.36 -8.85 -11.61
CA VAL A 78 4.20 -7.60 -12.37
C VAL A 78 3.07 -7.75 -13.39
N CYS A 79 2.10 -6.83 -13.37
CA CYS A 79 1.02 -6.84 -14.35
C CYS A 79 1.55 -6.58 -15.77
N ASN A 80 0.97 -7.27 -16.76
CA ASN A 80 1.16 -6.91 -18.15
C ASN A 80 0.34 -5.64 -18.53
N VAL A 81 0.59 -5.09 -19.72
CA VAL A 81 -0.07 -3.84 -20.18
C VAL A 81 -1.59 -3.96 -20.23
N GLU A 82 -2.11 -5.14 -20.60
CA GLU A 82 -3.55 -5.37 -20.74
C GLU A 82 -4.24 -5.46 -19.38
N GLN A 83 -3.67 -6.18 -18.43
CA GLN A 83 -4.14 -6.21 -17.04
C GLN A 83 -4.18 -4.79 -16.44
N VAL A 84 -3.15 -3.96 -16.70
CA VAL A 84 -3.15 -2.56 -16.25
C VAL A 84 -4.29 -1.76 -16.90
N ARG A 85 -4.58 -1.97 -18.19
CA ARG A 85 -5.73 -1.33 -18.87
C ARG A 85 -7.06 -1.75 -18.26
N ILE A 86 -7.25 -3.05 -18.03
CA ILE A 86 -8.47 -3.59 -17.42
C ILE A 86 -8.68 -3.00 -16.02
N LEU A 87 -7.63 -2.97 -15.19
CA LEU A 87 -7.71 -2.41 -13.83
C LEU A 87 -8.08 -0.92 -13.83
N ARG A 88 -7.58 -0.14 -14.80
CA ARG A 88 -8.00 1.27 -14.98
C ARG A 88 -9.46 1.39 -15.40
N GLY A 89 -9.90 0.55 -16.34
CA GLY A 89 -11.30 0.53 -16.80
C GLY A 89 -12.29 0.19 -15.69
N LEU A 90 -11.88 -0.62 -14.72
CA LEU A 90 -12.66 -0.97 -13.53
C LEU A 90 -12.56 0.06 -12.39
N GLY A 91 -11.71 1.08 -12.52
CA GLY A 91 -11.45 2.06 -11.44
C GLY A 91 -10.69 1.46 -10.25
N ALA A 92 -10.11 0.27 -10.39
CA ALA A 92 -9.31 -0.37 -9.33
C ALA A 92 -8.00 0.38 -9.07
N ILE A 93 -7.47 1.06 -10.09
CA ILE A 93 -6.28 1.92 -10.02
C ILE A 93 -6.56 3.25 -10.71
N GLN A 94 -5.86 4.31 -10.30
CA GLN A 94 -6.03 5.63 -10.91
C GLN A 94 -5.60 5.65 -12.39
N PRO A 95 -6.22 6.50 -13.25
CA PRO A 95 -5.92 6.56 -14.68
C PRO A 95 -4.45 6.84 -15.01
N GLY A 96 -3.72 7.57 -14.16
CA GLY A 96 -2.29 7.88 -14.35
C GLY A 96 -1.33 6.73 -13.99
N VAL A 97 -1.83 5.63 -13.42
CA VAL A 97 -1.01 4.49 -13.00
C VAL A 97 -0.70 3.61 -14.21
N ASN A 98 0.59 3.47 -14.51
CA ASN A 98 1.10 2.62 -15.61
C ASN A 98 1.87 1.39 -15.13
N ARG A 99 2.10 1.25 -13.82
CA ARG A 99 2.81 0.11 -13.23
C ARG A 99 1.97 -0.44 -12.08
N CYS A 100 1.54 -1.69 -12.21
CA CYS A 100 0.76 -2.39 -11.20
C CYS A 100 1.45 -3.72 -10.88
N LYS A 101 1.27 -4.18 -9.65
CA LYS A 101 1.69 -5.50 -9.21
C LYS A 101 0.53 -6.24 -8.57
N LEU A 102 0.55 -7.56 -8.68
CA LEU A 102 -0.41 -8.47 -8.07
C LEU A 102 0.26 -9.24 -6.92
N ILE A 103 -0.53 -9.63 -5.94
CA ILE A 103 -0.08 -10.40 -4.77
C ILE A 103 -1.13 -11.44 -4.42
N SER A 104 -0.73 -12.59 -3.87
CA SER A 104 -1.70 -13.58 -3.39
C SER A 104 -2.45 -13.07 -2.16
N ARG A 105 -3.67 -13.56 -1.92
CA ARG A 105 -4.43 -13.20 -0.71
C ARG A 105 -3.66 -13.56 0.57
N LYS A 106 -3.01 -14.73 0.58
CA LYS A 106 -2.21 -15.20 1.72
C LYS A 106 -1.06 -14.23 2.02
N ASP A 107 -0.33 -13.81 1.00
CA ASP A 107 0.81 -12.90 1.15
C ASP A 107 0.36 -11.49 1.56
N PHE A 108 -0.80 -11.05 1.07
CA PHE A 108 -1.40 -9.80 1.51
C PHE A 108 -1.75 -9.83 3.00
N GLU A 109 -2.30 -10.93 3.53
CA GLU A 109 -2.57 -11.05 4.97
C GLU A 109 -1.27 -11.03 5.79
N THR A 110 -0.19 -11.68 5.32
CA THR A 110 1.13 -11.59 5.95
C THR A 110 1.64 -10.14 5.98
N LEU A 111 1.55 -9.42 4.86
CA LEU A 111 1.91 -8.00 4.79
C LEU A 111 1.05 -7.13 5.71
N TYR A 112 -0.26 -7.38 5.74
CA TYR A 112 -1.20 -6.64 6.58
C TYR A 112 -0.86 -6.82 8.06
N ASN A 113 -0.67 -8.06 8.49
CA ASN A 113 -0.26 -8.41 9.84
C ASN A 113 1.09 -7.78 10.20
N ASP A 114 2.05 -7.72 9.29
CA ASP A 114 3.31 -7.01 9.53
C ASP A 114 3.10 -5.51 9.75
N CYS A 115 2.20 -4.89 8.99
CA CYS A 115 1.88 -3.47 9.15
C CYS A 115 1.15 -3.19 10.47
N THR A 116 0.27 -4.08 10.92
CA THR A 116 -0.49 -3.90 12.16
C THR A 116 0.30 -4.32 13.41
N ASN A 117 1.08 -5.40 13.33
CA ASN A 117 1.84 -5.92 14.47
C ASN A 117 3.15 -5.14 14.71
N ALA A 118 3.80 -4.64 13.66
CA ALA A 118 4.89 -3.67 13.83
C ALA A 118 4.36 -2.34 14.40
N SER A 119 3.10 -2.00 14.09
CA SER A 119 2.45 -0.85 14.71
C SER A 119 2.15 -1.07 16.19
N SER A 120 1.96 -2.30 16.69
CA SER A 120 1.83 -2.55 18.13
C SER A 120 3.13 -2.42 18.93
N ALA A 121 4.30 -2.52 18.28
CA ALA A 121 5.58 -2.21 18.93
C ALA A 121 5.85 -0.70 19.03
N LEU A 122 5.05 0.13 18.34
CA LEU A 122 5.14 1.59 18.32
C LEU A 122 3.80 2.30 18.59
N SER A 123 2.74 1.56 18.94
CA SER A 123 1.46 2.16 19.30
C SER A 123 1.44 2.32 20.81
N PRO A 124 1.41 3.57 21.29
CA PRO A 124 1.14 3.78 22.68
C PRO A 124 -0.36 3.39 22.85
N THR A 125 -0.68 2.75 23.96
CA THR A 125 -1.94 2.04 24.22
C THR A 125 -3.18 2.94 24.01
N VAL A 126 -4.40 2.40 24.04
CA VAL A 126 -5.62 3.23 23.93
C VAL A 126 -5.64 4.37 24.96
N HIS A 127 -4.99 4.17 26.11
CA HIS A 127 -4.72 5.20 27.12
C HIS A 127 -3.78 6.33 26.66
N ASP A 128 -2.84 6.05 25.76
CA ASP A 128 -1.91 7.05 25.25
C ASP A 128 -2.48 7.91 24.12
N ARG A 129 -3.49 7.43 23.39
CA ARG A 129 -4.17 8.25 22.37
C ARG A 129 -4.88 9.47 22.98
N GLU A 130 -5.45 9.32 24.17
CA GLU A 130 -6.00 10.45 24.94
C GLU A 130 -4.90 11.38 25.45
N ALA A 131 -3.82 10.83 26.01
CA ALA A 131 -2.67 11.61 26.50
C ALA A 131 -1.98 12.42 25.37
N GLN A 132 -1.91 11.87 24.16
CA GLN A 132 -1.33 12.55 23.00
C GLN A 132 -2.27 13.66 22.48
N ARG A 133 -3.59 13.43 22.49
CA ARG A 133 -4.59 14.45 22.14
C ARG A 133 -4.59 15.62 23.12
N GLU A 134 -4.38 15.35 24.42
CA GLU A 134 -4.23 16.38 25.44
C GLU A 134 -2.93 17.18 25.28
N LYS A 135 -1.80 16.52 24.97
CA LYS A 135 -0.53 17.21 24.64
C LYS A 135 -0.64 18.13 23.43
N PHE A 136 -1.34 17.72 22.36
CA PHE A 136 -1.58 18.61 21.21
C PHE A 136 -2.47 19.81 21.58
N ARG A 137 -3.46 19.61 22.46
CA ARG A 137 -4.33 20.69 22.95
C ARG A 137 -3.56 21.67 23.86
N ASP A 138 -2.69 21.17 24.74
CA ASP A 138 -1.87 21.99 25.64
C ASP A 138 -0.76 22.76 24.89
N ALA A 139 -0.15 22.13 23.87
CA ALA A 139 0.80 22.81 22.98
C ALA A 139 0.14 23.96 22.18
N GLY A 140 -1.12 23.79 21.77
CA GLY A 140 -1.91 24.85 21.15
C GLY A 140 -2.16 26.03 22.09
N ARG A 141 -2.49 25.74 23.37
CA ARG A 141 -2.72 26.75 24.42
C ARG A 141 -1.46 27.56 24.73
N LYS A 142 -0.31 26.89 24.92
CA LYS A 142 0.98 27.54 25.19
C LYS A 142 1.46 28.44 24.04
N ARG A 143 1.17 28.06 22.79
CA ARG A 143 1.48 28.88 21.62
C ARG A 143 0.64 30.17 21.60
N THR A 144 -0.63 30.10 22.00
CA THR A 144 -1.51 31.29 22.08
C THR A 144 -1.16 32.22 23.25
N GLU A 145 -0.74 31.70 24.40
CA GLU A 145 -0.27 32.51 25.54
C GLU A 145 1.03 33.25 25.20
N LYS A 146 2.01 32.57 24.59
CA LYS A 146 3.28 33.21 24.21
C LYS A 146 3.10 34.34 23.18
N VAL A 147 2.10 34.25 22.30
CA VAL A 147 1.76 35.35 21.37
C VAL A 147 1.11 36.53 22.08
N ARG A 148 0.31 36.28 23.13
CA ARG A 148 -0.28 37.34 23.96
C ARG A 148 0.77 38.06 24.81
N ASP A 149 1.70 37.31 25.42
CA ASP A 149 2.82 37.90 26.18
C ASP A 149 3.76 38.73 25.30
N LEU A 150 4.06 38.27 24.08
CA LEU A 150 4.85 39.07 23.12
C LEU A 150 4.11 40.35 22.69
N LYS A 151 2.77 40.31 22.57
CA LYS A 151 1.96 41.51 22.26
C LYS A 151 1.93 42.49 23.43
N TRP A 152 1.89 42.03 24.68
CA TRP A 152 2.03 42.90 25.86
C TRP A 152 3.41 43.55 25.96
N ALA A 153 4.49 42.77 25.79
CA ALA A 153 5.86 43.28 25.88
C ALA A 153 6.23 44.33 24.82
N ARG A 154 5.56 44.33 23.65
CA ARG A 154 5.71 45.36 22.61
C ARG A 154 4.83 46.60 22.82
N GLY A 155 3.79 46.51 23.64
CA GLY A 155 2.85 47.61 23.91
C GLY A 155 3.26 48.52 25.08
N ASN A 156 4.25 48.13 25.89
CA ASN A 156 4.61 48.85 27.13
C ASN A 156 5.99 49.55 27.02
N ARG A 157 6.30 50.08 25.84
CA ARG A 157 7.48 50.93 25.60
C ARG A 157 6.99 52.34 25.20
N MET A 158 6.38 53.01 26.17
CA MET A 158 6.14 54.46 26.24
C MET A 158 6.37 54.88 27.69
#